data_AF-A0A969W7Q1-F1
#
_entry.id   AF-A0A969W7Q1-F1
#
_cell.length_a   1.000
_cell.length_b   1.000
_cell.length_c   1.000
_cell.angle_alpha   90.00
_cell.angle_beta   90.00
_cell.angle_gamma   90.00
#
_symmetry.space_group_name_H-M   'P 1'
#
loop_
_entity.id
_entity.type
_entity.pdbx_description
1 polymer ?
#
loop_
_entity_poly.entity_id
_entity_poly.type
_entity_poly.pdbx_seq_one_letter_code
_entity_poly.pdbx_strand_id
1 'polypeptide(L)'
;MGILKRRRKSEPDAALPRETEDFAFAAEIPVGEQQPLWKVRVQMHSEPQADGERTHLRAHFQTNLASALRPALAHAPQRGRDTQDPAAIAHDGAPRSLKLVERTGHLAQRMAQRALRVPLLRRIAEPLLQIDFNTWIEIQASTASLDRGSQSLLPQADRLRTLGIQPQPAGDEPRAESWAREARDGFAQVSVLQIDKRHLPARLLRLLGDRPFGLAATIVNTAQQKR
;
A
#
# COMPACT_ATOMS: atom_id res chain seq x y z
N MET A 1 -6.49 -58.13 21.38
CA MET A 1 -7.79 -58.05 20.68
C MET A 1 -8.68 -57.05 21.40
N GLY A 2 -9.36 -56.16 20.67
CA GLY A 2 -10.41 -55.29 21.21
C GLY A 2 -10.46 -53.90 20.58
N ILE A 3 -10.96 -53.79 19.34
CA ILE A 3 -11.24 -52.51 18.69
C ILE A 3 -12.68 -52.12 19.04
N LEU A 4 -12.86 -51.08 19.86
CA LEU A 4 -14.16 -50.46 20.11
C LEU A 4 -14.46 -49.42 19.02
N LYS A 5 -15.32 -49.79 18.05
CA LYS A 5 -15.92 -48.86 17.09
C LYS A 5 -17.01 -48.04 17.78
N ARG A 6 -16.77 -46.76 18.04
CA ARG A 6 -17.82 -45.82 18.45
C ARG A 6 -18.49 -45.24 17.19
N ARG A 7 -19.71 -45.71 16.89
CA ARG A 7 -20.59 -45.18 15.85
C ARG A 7 -21.06 -43.78 16.31
N ARG A 8 -20.55 -42.70 15.68
CA ARG A 8 -21.11 -41.36 15.88
C ARG A 8 -22.38 -41.23 15.03
N LYS A 9 -23.45 -40.87 15.72
CA LYS A 9 -24.79 -40.55 15.24
C LYS A 9 -24.71 -39.40 14.24
N SER A 10 -25.35 -39.55 13.08
CA SER A 10 -25.50 -38.52 12.06
C SER A 10 -26.30 -37.35 12.63
N GLU A 11 -25.70 -36.16 12.64
CA GLU A 11 -26.36 -34.89 12.94
C GLU A 11 -26.42 -34.09 11.62
N PRO A 12 -27.54 -33.40 11.32
CA PRO A 12 -27.89 -32.99 9.96
C PRO A 12 -27.18 -31.69 9.55
N ASP A 13 -26.83 -31.62 8.25
CA ASP A 13 -26.39 -30.44 7.48
C ASP A 13 -25.50 -29.42 8.21
N ALA A 14 -24.22 -29.75 8.33
CA ALA A 14 -23.19 -28.74 8.43
C ALA A 14 -23.18 -27.93 7.12
N ALA A 15 -23.74 -26.72 7.18
CA ALA A 15 -23.60 -25.70 6.15
C ALA A 15 -22.12 -25.64 5.70
N LEU A 16 -21.90 -25.79 4.40
CA LEU A 16 -20.58 -25.73 3.80
C LEU A 16 -19.85 -24.46 4.28
N PRO A 17 -18.55 -24.53 4.62
CA PRO A 17 -17.78 -23.34 4.96
C PRO A 17 -17.84 -22.38 3.77
N ARG A 18 -18.45 -21.22 3.97
CA ARG A 18 -18.45 -20.15 2.98
C ARG A 18 -17.00 -19.69 2.85
N GLU A 19 -16.38 -19.96 1.71
CA GLU A 19 -14.96 -19.75 1.51
C GLU A 19 -14.62 -18.26 1.62
N THR A 20 -13.65 -17.95 2.47
CA THR A 20 -13.04 -16.62 2.57
C THR A 20 -12.07 -16.45 1.40
N GLU A 21 -12.20 -15.36 0.66
CA GLU A 21 -11.29 -15.06 -0.45
C GLU A 21 -10.17 -14.12 0.00
N ASP A 22 -8.93 -14.59 -0.12
CA ASP A 22 -7.72 -13.86 0.23
C ASP A 22 -6.85 -13.62 -1.01
N PHE A 23 -6.51 -12.36 -1.27
CA PHE A 23 -5.56 -11.98 -2.31
C PHE A 23 -4.46 -11.08 -1.75
N ALA A 24 -3.21 -11.40 -2.08
CA ALA A 24 -2.06 -10.57 -1.71
C ALA A 24 -1.10 -10.41 -2.89
N PHE A 25 -0.70 -9.17 -3.14
CA PHE A 25 0.28 -8.79 -4.16
C PHE A 25 1.34 -7.87 -3.56
N ALA A 26 2.60 -8.09 -3.91
CA ALA A 26 3.70 -7.21 -3.52
C ALA A 26 4.69 -7.06 -4.68
N ALA A 27 5.15 -5.82 -4.90
CA ALA A 27 6.21 -5.52 -5.85
C ALA A 27 7.14 -4.46 -5.27
N GLU A 28 8.44 -4.57 -5.56
CA GLU A 28 9.45 -3.62 -5.11
C GLU A 28 10.53 -3.43 -6.18
N ILE A 29 11.07 -2.21 -6.24
CA ILE A 29 12.20 -1.85 -7.10
C ILE A 29 13.41 -1.61 -6.19
N PRO A 30 14.37 -2.55 -6.12
CA PRO A 30 15.56 -2.37 -5.32
C PRO A 30 16.53 -1.37 -5.98
N VAL A 31 17.22 -0.57 -5.16
CA VAL A 31 18.38 0.26 -5.59
C VAL A 31 19.46 0.14 -4.52
N GLY A 32 20.56 -0.54 -4.84
CA GLY A 32 21.61 -0.85 -3.88
C GLY A 32 21.17 -1.87 -2.82
N GLU A 33 21.92 -1.94 -1.71
CA GLU A 33 21.74 -2.98 -0.68
C GLU A 33 20.80 -2.58 0.47
N GLN A 34 20.52 -1.29 0.67
CA GLN A 34 19.94 -0.83 1.94
C GLN A 34 18.42 -0.62 1.93
N GLN A 35 17.84 -0.01 0.88
CA GLN A 35 16.39 0.26 0.84
C GLN A 35 15.85 0.22 -0.60
N PRO A 36 14.65 -0.33 -0.83
CA PRO A 36 14.02 -0.28 -2.15
C PRO A 36 13.63 1.15 -2.47
N LEU A 37 13.86 1.56 -3.72
CA LEU A 37 13.44 2.87 -4.24
C LEU A 37 11.93 3.05 -4.12
N TRP A 38 11.22 1.97 -4.41
CA TRP A 38 9.78 1.92 -4.37
C TRP A 38 9.28 0.54 -3.96
N LYS A 39 8.16 0.51 -3.25
CA LYS A 39 7.48 -0.69 -2.80
C LYS A 39 5.97 -0.49 -2.81
N VAL A 40 5.25 -1.49 -3.29
CA VAL A 40 3.80 -1.58 -3.19
C VAL A 40 3.40 -2.92 -2.60
N ARG A 41 2.40 -2.89 -1.72
CA ARG A 41 1.72 -4.06 -1.19
C ARG A 41 0.23 -3.84 -1.30
N VAL A 42 -0.50 -4.83 -1.79
CA VAL A 42 -1.95 -4.83 -1.86
C VAL A 42 -2.44 -6.13 -1.24
N GLN A 43 -3.42 -6.02 -0.35
CA GLN A 43 -4.08 -7.14 0.31
C GLN A 43 -5.58 -6.92 0.18
N MET A 44 -6.31 -7.95 -0.19
CA MET A 44 -7.76 -7.95 -0.27
C MET A 44 -8.28 -9.17 0.48
N HIS A 45 -9.26 -8.94 1.33
CA HIS A 45 -9.92 -9.96 2.13
C HIS A 45 -11.42 -9.83 1.95
N SER A 46 -12.07 -10.89 1.50
CA SER A 46 -13.52 -10.94 1.29
C SER A 46 -14.14 -11.99 2.20
N GLU A 47 -15.00 -11.52 3.10
CA GLU A 47 -15.71 -12.34 4.07
C GLU A 47 -17.21 -12.39 3.72
N PRO A 48 -17.77 -13.59 3.52
CA PRO A 48 -19.21 -13.75 3.37
C PRO A 48 -19.93 -13.52 4.71
N GLN A 49 -20.99 -12.72 4.69
CA GLN A 49 -21.86 -12.41 5.82
C GLN A 49 -23.22 -13.09 5.67
N ALA A 50 -24.05 -13.06 6.72
CA ALA A 50 -25.36 -13.74 6.71
C ALA A 50 -26.26 -13.28 5.54
N ASP A 51 -26.22 -11.99 5.22
CA ASP A 51 -27.09 -11.29 4.26
C ASP A 51 -26.33 -10.52 3.17
N GLY A 52 -25.02 -10.77 3.00
CA GLY A 52 -24.20 -10.11 1.99
C GLY A 52 -22.73 -10.50 2.08
N GLU A 53 -21.85 -9.63 1.61
CA GLU A 53 -20.39 -9.81 1.65
C GLU A 53 -19.73 -8.53 2.18
N ARG A 54 -18.64 -8.70 2.93
CA ARG A 54 -17.75 -7.61 3.33
C ARG A 54 -16.39 -7.80 2.69
N THR A 55 -15.93 -6.79 1.97
CA THR A 55 -14.61 -6.76 1.34
C THR A 55 -13.75 -5.69 2.00
N HIS A 56 -12.51 -6.05 2.33
CA HIS A 56 -11.50 -5.16 2.89
C HIS A 56 -10.26 -5.18 2.00
N LEU A 57 -9.94 -4.03 1.41
CA LEU A 57 -8.76 -3.80 0.61
C LEU A 57 -7.78 -2.90 1.37
N ARG A 58 -6.53 -3.33 1.50
CA ARG A 58 -5.42 -2.55 2.04
C ARG A 58 -4.34 -2.42 0.99
N ALA A 59 -3.97 -1.21 0.64
CA ALA A 59 -2.81 -0.91 -0.17
C ALA A 59 -1.80 -0.07 0.61
N HIS A 60 -0.52 -0.38 0.44
CA HIS A 60 0.60 0.35 1.01
C HIS A 60 1.58 0.66 -0.10
N PHE A 61 1.87 1.94 -0.27
CA PHE A 61 2.79 2.46 -1.27
C PHE A 61 3.88 3.25 -0.56
N GLN A 62 5.13 2.91 -0.84
CA GLN A 62 6.28 3.56 -0.22
C GLN A 62 7.30 3.91 -1.30
N THR A 63 7.79 5.14 -1.28
CA THR A 63 8.93 5.58 -2.09
C THR A 63 10.02 6.11 -1.18
N ASN A 64 11.22 5.58 -1.32
CA ASN A 64 12.40 6.01 -0.56
C ASN A 64 13.37 6.74 -1.49
N LEU A 65 12.88 7.70 -2.27
CA LEU A 65 13.68 8.37 -3.31
C LEU A 65 14.88 9.09 -2.68
N ALA A 66 14.67 9.81 -1.58
CA ALA A 66 15.73 10.55 -0.92
C ALA A 66 16.71 9.60 -0.22
N SER A 67 16.18 8.62 0.51
CA SER A 67 16.99 7.69 1.29
C SER A 67 17.79 6.70 0.42
N ALA A 68 17.25 6.26 -0.73
CA ALA A 68 17.93 5.30 -1.60
C ALA A 68 18.86 5.96 -2.64
N LEU A 69 18.50 7.11 -3.22
CA LEU A 69 19.27 7.71 -4.30
C LEU A 69 20.33 8.71 -3.85
N ARG A 70 20.16 9.44 -2.73
CA ARG A 70 21.20 10.39 -2.28
C ARG A 70 22.53 9.73 -1.95
N PRO A 71 22.60 8.60 -1.21
CA PRO A 71 23.85 7.89 -0.99
C PRO A 71 24.45 7.38 -2.31
N ALA A 72 23.62 6.83 -3.21
CA ALA A 72 24.06 6.29 -4.49
C ALA A 72 24.58 7.37 -5.46
N LEU A 73 24.14 8.62 -5.32
CA LEU A 73 24.64 9.78 -6.07
C LEU A 73 25.87 10.41 -5.41
N ALA A 74 25.95 10.43 -4.08
CA ALA A 74 27.12 10.92 -3.34
C ALA A 74 28.36 10.02 -3.55
N HIS A 75 28.16 8.72 -3.75
CA HIS A 75 29.22 7.75 -4.08
C HIS A 75 29.47 7.63 -5.60
N ALA A 76 28.88 8.51 -6.43
CA ALA A 76 29.25 8.55 -7.84
C ALA A 76 30.73 8.97 -7.92
N PRO A 77 31.62 8.14 -8.51
CA PRO A 77 33.03 8.49 -8.60
C PRO A 77 33.14 9.80 -9.37
N GLN A 78 33.77 10.79 -8.74
CA GLN A 78 34.19 12.04 -9.36
C GLN A 78 35.15 11.67 -10.51
N ARG A 79 34.61 11.39 -11.70
CA ARG A 79 35.40 11.32 -12.91
C ARG A 79 35.78 12.73 -13.30
N GLY A 80 36.94 13.15 -12.79
CA GLY A 80 37.52 14.43 -13.13
C GLY A 80 38.72 14.83 -12.28
N ARG A 81 39.72 13.96 -12.13
CA ARG A 81 41.16 14.32 -12.19
C ARG A 81 42.06 13.09 -11.97
N ASP A 82 42.81 12.82 -13.02
CA ASP A 82 44.17 12.29 -13.08
C ASP A 82 44.50 10.85 -12.64
N THR A 83 44.92 10.09 -13.68
CA THR A 83 46.02 9.12 -13.75
C THR A 83 45.89 7.69 -13.18
N GLN A 84 45.94 6.75 -14.15
CA GLN A 84 46.65 5.45 -14.19
C GLN A 84 46.06 4.20 -13.49
N ASP A 85 45.92 3.16 -14.31
CA ASP A 85 45.63 1.71 -14.09
C ASP A 85 46.59 1.02 -13.08
N PRO A 86 46.46 -0.30 -12.71
CA PRO A 86 45.56 -1.36 -13.23
C PRO A 86 44.91 -2.34 -12.20
N ALA A 87 43.97 -3.15 -12.72
CA ALA A 87 43.59 -4.53 -12.35
C ALA A 87 43.70 -5.07 -10.89
N ALA A 88 42.59 -5.62 -10.39
CA ALA A 88 42.62 -6.75 -9.45
C ALA A 88 41.46 -7.73 -9.71
N ILE A 89 41.81 -8.98 -10.02
CA ILE A 89 40.96 -10.17 -10.00
C ILE A 89 41.19 -10.85 -8.63
N ALA A 90 40.12 -11.17 -7.90
CA ALA A 90 40.08 -12.22 -6.86
C ALA A 90 38.60 -12.66 -6.72
N HIS A 91 38.21 -13.91 -7.06
CA HIS A 91 38.11 -15.11 -6.19
C HIS A 91 37.29 -14.83 -4.90
N ASP A 92 36.32 -15.61 -4.43
CA ASP A 92 35.72 -16.91 -4.75
C ASP A 92 34.45 -17.03 -3.86
N GLY A 93 33.45 -17.83 -4.24
CA GLY A 93 32.40 -18.35 -3.32
C GLY A 93 31.37 -17.42 -2.66
N ALA A 94 30.43 -16.81 -3.42
CA ALA A 94 29.23 -16.17 -2.84
C ALA A 94 27.92 -16.61 -3.55
N PRO A 95 26.80 -16.81 -2.79
CA PRO A 95 25.58 -17.46 -3.27
C PRO A 95 24.89 -16.67 -4.39
N ARG A 96 24.39 -17.40 -5.39
CA ARG A 96 23.81 -16.90 -6.66
C ARG A 96 22.64 -15.91 -6.52
N SER A 97 22.11 -15.68 -5.32
CA SER A 97 21.05 -14.71 -5.03
C SER A 97 21.54 -13.26 -4.93
N LEU A 98 22.81 -13.02 -4.58
CA LEU A 98 23.39 -11.66 -4.48
C LEU A 98 23.64 -11.03 -5.86
N LYS A 99 24.01 -11.83 -6.85
CA LYS A 99 24.39 -11.35 -8.20
C LYS A 99 23.22 -10.77 -9.01
N LEU A 100 21.98 -11.14 -8.70
CA LEU A 100 20.81 -10.63 -9.42
C LEU A 100 20.37 -9.26 -8.88
N VAL A 101 20.51 -9.05 -7.56
CA VAL A 101 20.23 -7.78 -6.86
C VAL A 101 21.29 -6.74 -7.21
N GLU A 102 22.57 -7.12 -7.29
CA GLU A 102 23.65 -6.24 -7.74
C GLU A 102 23.43 -5.76 -9.19
N ARG A 103 23.02 -6.66 -10.10
CA ARG A 103 22.83 -6.33 -11.52
C ARG A 103 21.65 -5.38 -11.77
N THR A 104 20.52 -5.56 -11.08
CA THR A 104 19.36 -4.66 -11.22
C THR A 104 19.61 -3.31 -10.57
N GLY A 105 20.30 -3.28 -9.42
CA GLY A 105 20.72 -2.03 -8.76
C GLY A 105 21.60 -1.16 -9.66
N HIS A 106 22.61 -1.73 -10.31
CA HIS A 106 23.49 -0.98 -11.22
C HIS A 106 22.77 -0.48 -12.49
N LEU A 107 21.80 -1.25 -13.00
CA LEU A 107 21.02 -0.85 -14.18
C LEU A 107 20.06 0.30 -13.86
N ALA A 108 19.38 0.23 -12.72
CA ALA A 108 18.55 1.31 -12.19
C ALA A 108 19.39 2.57 -11.93
N GLN A 109 20.59 2.42 -11.37
CA GLN A 109 21.50 3.54 -11.12
C GLN A 109 22.00 4.20 -12.41
N ARG A 110 22.37 3.43 -13.44
CA ARG A 110 22.77 3.99 -14.75
C ARG A 110 21.61 4.69 -15.47
N MET A 111 20.40 4.12 -15.39
CA MET A 111 19.20 4.75 -15.97
C MET A 111 18.82 6.03 -15.23
N ALA A 112 18.85 6.02 -13.89
CA ALA A 112 18.63 7.22 -13.08
C ALA A 112 19.67 8.31 -13.39
N GLN A 113 20.95 7.96 -13.49
CA GLN A 113 22.00 8.89 -13.89
C GLN A 113 21.79 9.45 -15.30
N ARG A 114 21.33 8.64 -16.25
CA ARG A 114 21.09 9.08 -17.63
C ARG A 114 19.85 9.98 -17.72
N ALA A 115 18.80 9.69 -16.96
CA ALA A 115 17.61 10.53 -16.85
C ALA A 115 17.93 11.90 -16.20
N LEU A 116 18.74 11.92 -15.14
CA LEU A 116 19.16 13.14 -14.45
C LEU A 116 20.13 14.02 -15.23
N ARG A 117 20.70 13.53 -16.34
CA ARG A 117 21.49 14.35 -17.29
C ARG A 117 20.61 15.27 -18.15
N VAL A 118 19.31 14.98 -18.26
CA VAL A 118 18.38 15.85 -19.00
C VAL A 118 17.94 16.99 -18.07
N PRO A 119 18.22 18.26 -18.39
CA PRO A 119 17.95 19.39 -17.49
C PRO A 119 16.49 19.51 -17.06
N LEU A 120 15.55 19.15 -17.95
CA LEU A 120 14.12 19.15 -17.69
C LEU A 120 13.72 18.07 -16.68
N LEU A 121 14.22 16.84 -16.85
CA LEU A 121 13.98 15.74 -15.92
C LEU A 121 14.65 16.00 -14.58
N ARG A 122 15.83 16.63 -14.57
CA ARG A 122 16.50 17.07 -13.34
C ARG A 122 15.62 18.04 -12.55
N ARG A 123 15.06 19.09 -13.17
CA ARG A 123 14.19 20.06 -12.46
C ARG A 123 12.94 19.41 -11.84
N ILE A 124 12.41 18.36 -12.44
CA ILE A 124 11.22 17.64 -11.93
C ILE A 124 11.63 16.61 -10.86
N ALA A 125 12.75 15.93 -11.05
CA ALA A 125 13.22 14.88 -10.15
C ALA A 125 13.91 15.43 -8.90
N GLU A 126 14.68 16.51 -8.98
CA GLU A 126 15.44 17.10 -7.89
C GLU A 126 14.60 17.44 -6.63
N PRO A 127 13.36 17.97 -6.71
CA PRO A 127 12.50 18.09 -5.54
C PRO A 127 11.97 16.74 -5.03
N LEU A 128 11.69 15.77 -5.91
CA LEU A 128 11.20 14.44 -5.52
C LEU A 128 12.31 13.59 -4.87
N LEU A 129 13.57 13.83 -5.22
CA LEU A 129 14.75 13.19 -4.61
C LEU A 129 15.04 13.69 -3.19
N GLN A 130 14.28 14.66 -2.69
CA GLN A 130 14.39 15.15 -1.31
C GLN A 130 13.30 14.58 -0.41
N ILE A 131 12.32 13.86 -0.96
CA ILE A 131 11.13 13.45 -0.24
C ILE A 131 10.99 11.93 -0.28
N ASP A 132 10.82 11.33 0.90
CA ASP A 132 10.32 9.97 1.04
C ASP A 132 8.81 10.04 1.28
N PHE A 133 8.04 9.26 0.52
CA PHE A 133 6.57 9.20 0.63
C PHE A 133 6.12 7.84 1.13
N ASN A 134 5.10 7.85 1.95
CA ASN A 134 4.47 6.65 2.48
C ASN A 134 2.95 6.86 2.50
N THR A 135 2.23 6.05 1.74
CA THR A 135 0.80 6.14 1.57
C THR A 135 0.14 4.81 1.92
N TRP A 136 -0.80 4.85 2.86
CA TRP A 136 -1.68 3.75 3.21
C TRP A 136 -3.08 4.06 2.70
N ILE A 137 -3.70 3.10 2.03
CA ILE A 137 -5.07 3.18 1.54
C ILE A 137 -5.78 1.97 2.11
N GLU A 138 -6.82 2.19 2.90
CA GLU A 138 -7.72 1.13 3.37
C GLU A 138 -9.11 1.43 2.84
N ILE A 139 -9.73 0.46 2.18
CA ILE A 139 -11.08 0.54 1.64
C ILE A 139 -11.86 -0.63 2.19
N GLN A 140 -13.03 -0.37 2.75
CA GLN A 140 -13.98 -1.38 3.16
C GLN A 140 -15.30 -1.15 2.42
N ALA A 141 -15.81 -2.21 1.81
CA ALA A 141 -17.11 -2.21 1.18
C ALA A 141 -17.95 -3.35 1.76
N SER A 142 -19.25 -3.15 1.87
CA SER A 142 -20.17 -4.17 2.32
C SER A 142 -21.47 -4.13 1.54
N THR A 143 -21.96 -5.30 1.19
CA THR A 143 -23.33 -5.51 0.68
C THR A 143 -24.25 -6.16 1.71
N ALA A 144 -23.74 -6.39 2.93
CA ALA A 144 -24.53 -6.78 4.09
C ALA A 144 -25.20 -5.57 4.74
N SER A 145 -26.26 -5.78 5.52
CA SER A 145 -26.94 -4.72 6.25
C SER A 145 -26.00 -4.08 7.29
N LEU A 146 -25.96 -2.76 7.32
CA LEU A 146 -25.10 -1.98 8.21
C LEU A 146 -25.97 -1.14 9.15
N ASP A 147 -25.69 -1.18 10.45
CA ASP A 147 -26.41 -0.43 11.49
C ASP A 147 -26.31 1.09 11.29
N ARG A 148 -25.14 1.56 10.86
CA ARG A 148 -24.80 2.99 10.67
C ARG A 148 -24.32 3.31 9.26
N GLY A 149 -24.74 2.51 8.27
CA GLY A 149 -24.28 2.66 6.88
C GLY A 149 -22.76 2.55 6.75
N SER A 150 -22.19 3.28 5.79
CA SER A 150 -20.73 3.31 5.53
C SER A 150 -19.89 3.76 6.73
N GLN A 151 -20.45 4.49 7.70
CA GLN A 151 -19.71 4.89 8.91
C GLN A 151 -19.23 3.68 9.73
N SER A 152 -20.00 2.59 9.74
CA SER A 152 -19.62 1.33 10.41
C SER A 152 -18.42 0.63 9.77
N LEU A 153 -18.09 1.01 8.54
CA LEU A 153 -16.99 0.44 7.76
C LEU A 153 -15.70 1.27 7.88
N LEU A 154 -15.70 2.38 8.62
CA LEU A 154 -14.54 3.26 8.74
C LEU A 154 -13.30 2.49 9.24
N PRO A 155 -12.26 2.35 8.41
CA PRO A 155 -11.04 1.67 8.82
C PRO A 155 -10.37 2.45 9.95
N GLN A 156 -9.94 1.72 10.99
CA GLN A 156 -9.18 2.28 12.12
C GLN A 156 -9.88 3.46 12.83
N ALA A 157 -11.22 3.45 12.91
CA ALA A 157 -12.00 4.53 13.51
C ALA A 157 -11.51 4.95 14.92
N ASP A 158 -11.08 4.00 15.75
CA ASP A 158 -10.54 4.31 17.08
C ASP A 158 -9.20 5.05 17.02
N ARG A 159 -8.31 4.67 16.10
CA ARG A 159 -7.04 5.39 15.90
C ARG A 159 -7.28 6.81 15.38
N LEU A 160 -8.24 6.99 14.46
CA LEU A 160 -8.63 8.33 14.00
C LEU A 160 -9.11 9.18 15.18
N ARG A 161 -9.96 8.65 16.06
CA ARG A 161 -10.41 9.35 17.27
C ARG A 161 -9.27 9.73 18.20
N THR A 162 -8.27 8.86 18.40
CA THR A 162 -7.08 9.20 19.21
C THR A 162 -6.25 10.35 18.64
N LEU A 163 -6.33 10.59 17.32
CA LEU A 163 -5.70 11.71 16.64
C LEU A 163 -6.58 12.98 16.64
N GLY A 164 -7.72 12.95 17.32
CA GLY A 164 -8.72 14.03 17.29
C GLY A 164 -9.49 14.12 15.97
N ILE A 165 -9.37 13.11 15.10
CA ILE A 165 -10.08 13.04 13.82
C ILE A 165 -11.39 12.30 14.05
N GLN A 166 -12.51 13.02 13.89
CA GLN A 166 -13.85 12.46 14.00
C GLN A 166 -14.59 12.71 12.69
N PRO A 167 -14.50 11.78 11.73
CA PRO A 167 -15.25 11.88 10.49
C PRO A 167 -16.73 11.86 10.84
N GLN A 168 -17.46 12.83 10.32
CA GLN A 168 -18.90 12.85 10.52
C GLN A 168 -19.54 11.79 9.60
N PRO A 169 -20.73 11.26 9.95
CA PRO A 169 -21.41 10.29 9.10
C PRO A 169 -21.78 10.90 7.74
N ALA A 170 -21.89 10.05 6.72
CA ALA A 170 -22.46 10.46 5.44
C ALA A 170 -23.97 10.74 5.59
N GLY A 171 -24.37 11.94 5.18
CA GLY A 171 -25.77 12.38 5.13
C GLY A 171 -26.39 12.05 3.77
N ASP A 172 -27.18 12.96 3.21
CA ASP A 172 -27.78 12.78 1.89
C ASP A 172 -26.77 12.82 0.73
N GLU A 173 -25.56 13.29 1.00
CA GLU A 173 -24.45 13.37 0.05
C GLU A 173 -23.28 12.46 0.47
N PRO A 174 -22.50 11.94 -0.50
CA PRO A 174 -21.26 11.24 -0.20
C PRO A 174 -20.29 12.19 0.50
N ARG A 175 -19.53 11.66 1.46
CA ARG A 175 -18.71 12.49 2.33
C ARG A 175 -17.23 12.24 2.09
N ALA A 176 -16.49 13.32 1.84
CA ALA A 176 -15.05 13.31 1.74
C ALA A 176 -14.47 14.38 2.68
N GLU A 177 -13.65 13.97 3.64
CA GLU A 177 -13.04 14.87 4.63
C GLU A 177 -11.53 14.64 4.66
N SER A 178 -10.75 15.71 4.88
CA SER A 178 -9.30 15.63 4.91
C SER A 178 -8.73 16.51 6.01
N TRP A 179 -7.74 15.96 6.71
CA TRP A 179 -6.96 16.62 7.75
C TRP A 179 -5.50 16.55 7.35
N ALA A 180 -4.77 17.65 7.53
CA ALA A 180 -3.34 17.70 7.28
C ALA A 180 -2.63 18.40 8.43
N ARG A 181 -1.40 17.98 8.71
CA ARG A 181 -0.53 18.60 9.70
C ARG A 181 0.90 18.59 9.20
N GLU A 182 1.57 19.71 9.35
CA GLU A 182 3.01 19.83 9.11
C GLU A 182 3.81 19.31 10.31
N ALA A 183 4.94 18.69 10.00
CA ALA A 183 5.97 18.30 10.94
C ALA A 183 7.27 19.06 10.61
N ARG A 184 8.27 19.01 11.50
CA ARG A 184 9.54 19.72 11.30
C ARG A 184 10.27 19.34 10.00
N ASP A 185 10.05 18.11 9.55
CA ASP A 185 10.71 17.50 8.40
C ASP A 185 9.70 16.89 7.42
N GLY A 186 8.47 17.40 7.34
CA GLY A 186 7.48 16.84 6.41
C GLY A 186 6.03 17.18 6.71
N PHE A 187 5.12 16.33 6.25
CA PHE A 187 3.70 16.45 6.55
C PHE A 187 3.03 15.08 6.69
N ALA A 188 1.90 15.07 7.40
CA ALA A 188 0.98 13.95 7.45
C ALA A 188 -0.41 14.45 7.02
N GLN A 189 -1.07 13.69 6.16
CA GLN A 189 -2.43 13.93 5.70
C GLN A 189 -3.25 12.65 5.89
N VAL A 190 -4.47 12.81 6.39
CA VAL A 190 -5.46 11.74 6.49
C VAL A 190 -6.68 12.21 5.74
N SER A 191 -7.19 11.39 4.83
CA SER A 191 -8.42 11.64 4.09
C SER A 191 -9.36 10.47 4.27
N VAL A 192 -10.65 10.76 4.47
CA VAL A 192 -11.70 9.77 4.69
C VAL A 192 -12.79 9.99 3.66
N LEU A 193 -13.28 8.90 3.07
CA LEU A 193 -14.39 8.86 2.12
C LEU A 193 -15.47 7.91 2.63
N GLN A 194 -16.73 8.32 2.55
CA GLN A 194 -17.90 7.50 2.91
C GLN A 194 -18.96 7.63 1.81
N ILE A 195 -19.43 6.48 1.32
CA ILE A 195 -20.41 6.36 0.25
C ILE A 195 -21.43 5.30 0.65
N ASP A 196 -22.71 5.67 0.72
CA ASP A 196 -23.81 4.74 0.90
C ASP A 196 -24.47 4.43 -0.45
N LYS A 197 -25.29 3.37 -0.49
CA LYS A 197 -26.06 2.97 -1.68
C LYS A 197 -26.74 4.14 -2.38
N ARG A 198 -27.40 5.03 -1.62
CA ARG A 198 -28.13 6.19 -2.16
C ARG A 198 -27.26 7.17 -2.95
N HIS A 199 -25.96 7.21 -2.70
CA HIS A 199 -25.02 8.08 -3.42
C HIS A 199 -24.51 7.46 -4.73
N LEU A 200 -24.87 6.20 -5.01
CA LEU A 200 -24.40 5.51 -6.21
C LEU A 200 -25.12 6.01 -7.47
N PRO A 201 -24.44 6.02 -8.63
CA PRO A 201 -25.07 6.32 -9.90
C PRO A 201 -26.18 5.31 -10.22
N ALA A 202 -27.22 5.77 -10.94
CA ALA A 202 -28.42 4.99 -11.25
C ALA A 202 -28.16 3.62 -11.93
N ARG A 203 -27.03 3.48 -12.64
CA ARG A 203 -26.62 2.19 -13.21
C ARG A 203 -26.24 1.17 -12.12
N LEU A 204 -25.47 1.59 -11.11
CA LEU A 204 -25.06 0.73 -10.01
C LEU A 204 -26.24 0.43 -9.08
N LEU A 205 -27.12 1.41 -8.83
CA LEU A 205 -28.36 1.19 -8.10
C LEU A 205 -29.20 0.07 -8.72
N ARG A 206 -29.38 0.08 -10.05
CA ARG A 206 -30.09 -0.97 -10.77
C ARG A 206 -29.42 -2.34 -10.67
N LEU A 207 -28.08 -2.40 -10.70
CA LEU A 207 -27.33 -3.66 -10.58
C LEU A 207 -27.39 -4.25 -9.17
N LEU A 208 -27.40 -3.39 -8.15
CA LEU A 208 -27.51 -3.81 -6.75
C LEU A 208 -28.94 -4.24 -6.39
N GLY A 209 -29.95 -3.66 -7.06
CA GLY A 209 -31.35 -3.95 -6.78
C GLY A 209 -31.69 -3.55 -5.35
N ASP A 210 -32.24 -4.48 -4.57
CA ASP A 210 -32.59 -4.23 -3.16
C ASP A 210 -31.42 -4.45 -2.18
N ARG A 211 -30.29 -5.00 -2.63
CA ARG A 211 -29.13 -5.28 -1.76
C ARG A 211 -28.61 -4.00 -1.10
N PRO A 212 -28.32 -3.99 0.22
CA PRO A 212 -27.69 -2.85 0.84
C PRO A 212 -26.28 -2.63 0.27
N PHE A 213 -25.76 -1.42 0.44
CA PHE A 213 -24.38 -1.11 0.05
C PHE A 213 -23.84 0.03 0.91
N GLY A 214 -22.61 -0.13 1.37
CA GLY A 214 -21.80 0.92 1.97
C GLY A 214 -20.33 0.73 1.59
N LEU A 215 -19.63 1.85 1.47
CA LEU A 215 -18.19 1.91 1.24
C LEU A 215 -17.58 3.00 2.09
N ALA A 216 -16.50 2.68 2.78
CA ALA A 216 -15.66 3.64 3.46
C ALA A 216 -14.20 3.45 3.03
N ALA A 217 -13.48 4.54 2.89
CA ALA A 217 -12.05 4.51 2.63
C ALA A 217 -11.31 5.50 3.51
N THR A 218 -10.11 5.12 3.95
CA THR A 218 -9.16 5.96 4.67
C THR A 218 -7.85 5.96 3.91
N ILE A 219 -7.36 7.14 3.56
CA ILE A 219 -6.06 7.37 2.92
C ILE A 219 -5.19 8.11 3.92
N VAL A 220 -4.05 7.54 4.29
CA VAL A 220 -3.05 8.18 5.12
C VAL A 220 -1.81 8.39 4.29
N ASN A 221 -1.41 9.64 4.09
CA ASN A 221 -0.21 10.01 3.39
C ASN A 221 0.76 10.69 4.35
N THR A 222 2.02 10.27 4.36
CA THR A 222 3.08 10.96 5.05
C THR A 222 4.23 11.20 4.10
N ALA A 223 4.76 12.41 4.09
CA ALA A 223 5.96 12.75 3.36
C ALA A 223 7.02 13.22 4.35
N GLN A 224 8.26 12.78 4.16
CA GLN A 224 9.42 13.23 4.92
C GLN A 224 10.43 13.87 3.98
N GLN A 225 10.80 15.11 4.25
CA GLN A 225 11.89 15.78 3.57
C GLN A 225 13.21 15.43 4.25
N LYS A 226 14.09 14.73 3.54
CA LYS A 226 15.47 14.50 3.99
C LYS A 226 16.32 15.70 3.58
N ARG A 227 16.94 16.37 4.55
CA ARG A 227 17.90 17.45 4.31
C ARG A 227 19.29 16.92 4.02
#